data_AF-A0A2E0VJF4-F1
#
_entry.id   AF-A0A2E0VJF4-F1
#
_cell.length_a   1.000
_cell.length_b   1.000
_cell.length_c   1.000
_cell.angle_alpha   90.00
_cell.angle_beta   90.00
_cell.angle_gamma   90.00
#
_symmetry.space_group_name_H-M   'P 1'
#
loop_
_entity.id
_entity.type
_entity.pdbx_description
1 polymer ?
#
loop_
_entity_poly.entity_id
_entity_poly.type
_entity_poly.pdbx_seq_one_letter_code
_entity_poly.pdbx_strand_id
1 'polypeptide(L)'
;MAEKNLVRLQTQLRHLINPDRKSLPTSDEAFLHWLGGPTLLSFPGRDRSRSRMVVTLLHGNEPSGTRGILRYLSSEQEPATDLHVLIVSVTTALTQPLFSHRQLPGERDMNRCFSPPYDGELGHLAGEILRLIERLSPEAVVDIHNTSGNGPAFSVCTVLTRAHVALTAFFTHRIVVTDLRMGTLIEHNTEARPFITIECGGADGEEADRLSFAGLGRFLTSPDLYAQSPDQEIDLYHHPVRLELKPGASIAYSDDSNLADVVMPVDIDRKNFGVVTPDMPLAWINNPDAVTLHTAQGHGPVDDFFVVRNQRLFPSHPLKLFMVTTNPRIAASDCLLYAVKEMDHRHLLALI
;
A
#
# COMPACT_ATOMS: atom_id res chain seq x y z
N MET A 1 -35.18 -16.30 -7.06
CA MET A 1 -33.95 -16.55 -7.83
C MET A 1 -33.54 -15.23 -8.45
N ALA A 2 -32.71 -14.47 -7.74
CA ALA A 2 -32.19 -13.21 -8.24
C ALA A 2 -30.87 -13.51 -8.95
N GLU A 3 -30.82 -13.24 -10.26
CA GLU A 3 -29.56 -13.19 -11.00
C GLU A 3 -28.64 -12.20 -10.30
N LYS A 4 -27.54 -12.73 -9.75
CA LYS A 4 -26.39 -11.92 -9.37
C LYS A 4 -25.95 -11.18 -10.63
N ASN A 5 -26.17 -9.87 -10.70
CA ASN A 5 -25.42 -9.00 -11.59
C ASN A 5 -23.95 -9.19 -11.23
N LEU A 6 -23.25 -10.10 -11.93
CA LEU A 6 -21.81 -10.15 -11.90
C LEU A 6 -21.34 -8.83 -12.50
N VAL A 7 -20.91 -7.91 -11.64
CA VAL A 7 -20.15 -6.74 -12.06
C VAL A 7 -18.89 -7.28 -12.69
N ARG A 8 -18.83 -7.29 -14.02
CA ARG A 8 -17.67 -7.74 -14.77
C ARG A 8 -16.59 -6.66 -14.68
N LEU A 9 -15.37 -7.06 -14.34
CA LEU A 9 -14.23 -6.15 -14.35
C LEU A 9 -14.07 -5.57 -15.77
N GLN A 10 -13.98 -4.24 -15.88
CA GLN A 10 -13.42 -3.62 -17.06
C GLN A 10 -11.92 -3.58 -16.88
N THR A 11 -11.18 -4.35 -17.68
CA THR A 11 -9.72 -4.49 -17.56
C THR A 11 -8.95 -3.83 -18.70
N GLN A 12 -9.64 -3.24 -19.67
CA GLN A 12 -9.00 -2.46 -20.72
C GLN A 12 -8.55 -1.11 -20.16
N LEU A 13 -7.23 -0.86 -20.21
CA LEU A 13 -6.66 0.40 -19.76
C LEU A 13 -7.08 1.55 -20.68
N ARG A 14 -7.78 2.54 -20.13
CA ARG A 14 -8.19 3.77 -20.84
C ARG A 14 -7.10 4.82 -20.73
N HIS A 15 -6.88 5.59 -21.78
CA HIS A 15 -5.91 6.69 -21.78
C HIS A 15 -6.62 8.01 -22.06
N LEU A 16 -6.53 8.97 -21.13
CA LEU A 16 -7.06 10.32 -21.29
C LEU A 16 -5.90 11.31 -21.29
N ILE A 17 -5.75 12.03 -22.40
CA ILE A 17 -4.64 12.97 -22.61
C ILE A 17 -5.15 14.39 -22.39
N ASN A 18 -4.54 15.06 -21.42
CA ASN A 18 -4.83 16.43 -21.01
C ASN A 18 -6.34 16.75 -20.92
N PRO A 19 -7.12 15.96 -20.16
CA PRO A 19 -8.52 16.30 -19.94
C PRO A 19 -8.62 17.67 -19.27
N ASP A 20 -9.66 18.45 -19.61
CA ASP A 20 -9.86 19.76 -19.00
C ASP A 20 -10.10 19.60 -17.50
N ARG A 21 -9.15 20.10 -16.70
CA ARG A 21 -9.20 20.04 -15.24
C ARG A 21 -10.45 20.69 -14.65
N LYS A 22 -10.98 21.72 -15.30
CA LYS A 22 -12.21 22.42 -14.86
C LYS A 22 -13.47 21.59 -15.07
N SER A 23 -13.41 20.59 -15.94
CA SER A 23 -14.51 19.68 -16.23
C SER A 23 -14.50 18.42 -15.35
N LEU A 24 -13.46 18.23 -14.52
CA LEU A 24 -13.35 17.05 -13.67
C LEU A 24 -14.44 17.06 -12.59
N PRO A 25 -15.05 15.91 -12.27
CA PRO A 25 -15.99 15.80 -11.17
C PRO A 25 -15.35 16.19 -9.82
N THR A 26 -16.15 16.73 -8.90
CA THR A 26 -15.64 17.24 -7.62
C THR A 26 -15.66 16.21 -6.49
N SER A 27 -16.43 15.12 -6.62
CA SER A 27 -16.41 14.00 -5.67
C SER A 27 -15.63 12.81 -6.23
N ASP A 28 -15.04 12.02 -5.33
CA ASP A 28 -14.31 10.80 -5.67
C ASP A 28 -15.21 9.77 -6.36
N GLU A 29 -16.44 9.55 -5.90
CA GLU A 29 -17.40 8.66 -6.56
C GLU A 29 -17.72 9.08 -8.00
N ALA A 30 -18.04 10.36 -8.22
CA ALA A 30 -18.35 10.86 -9.56
C ALA A 30 -17.12 10.82 -10.47
N PHE A 31 -15.93 11.07 -9.91
CA PHE A 31 -14.67 10.94 -10.62
C PHE A 31 -14.41 9.50 -11.06
N LEU A 32 -14.59 8.52 -10.18
CA LEU A 32 -14.47 7.10 -10.51
C LEU A 32 -15.49 6.67 -11.58
N HIS A 33 -16.74 7.13 -11.50
CA HIS A 33 -17.73 6.87 -12.55
C HIS A 33 -17.35 7.47 -13.90
N TRP A 34 -16.77 8.68 -13.90
CA TRP A 34 -16.27 9.32 -15.11
C TRP A 34 -15.10 8.54 -15.74
N LEU A 35 -14.18 8.02 -14.91
CA LEU A 35 -13.10 7.12 -15.37
C LEU A 35 -13.64 5.80 -15.94
N GLY A 36 -14.70 5.25 -15.34
CA GLY A 36 -15.41 4.05 -15.81
C GLY A 36 -14.63 2.72 -15.72
N GLY A 37 -13.32 2.76 -15.48
CA GLY A 37 -12.43 1.59 -15.40
C GLY A 37 -10.98 2.03 -15.21
N PRO A 38 -10.00 1.09 -15.22
CA PRO A 38 -8.59 1.39 -15.14
C PRO A 38 -8.20 2.47 -16.14
N THR A 39 -7.62 3.56 -15.67
CA THR A 39 -7.38 4.75 -16.50
C THR A 39 -6.01 5.37 -16.21
N LEU A 40 -5.28 5.67 -17.28
CA LEU A 40 -4.13 6.56 -17.28
C LEU A 40 -4.57 7.98 -17.69
N LEU A 41 -4.38 8.94 -16.79
CA LEU A 41 -4.49 10.36 -17.07
C LEU A 41 -3.09 10.91 -17.34
N SER A 42 -2.92 11.67 -18.42
CA SER A 42 -1.63 12.30 -18.75
C SER A 42 -1.80 13.81 -18.87
N PHE A 43 -0.96 14.59 -18.17
CA PHE A 43 -0.99 16.05 -18.22
C PHE A 43 0.39 16.60 -18.58
N PRO A 44 0.46 17.61 -19.45
CA PRO A 44 1.70 18.32 -19.70
C PRO A 44 2.17 19.04 -18.44
N GLY A 45 3.47 19.04 -18.18
CA GLY A 45 4.10 19.90 -17.19
C GLY A 45 4.94 21.01 -17.81
N ARG A 46 5.63 21.76 -16.95
CA ARG A 46 6.53 22.84 -17.38
C ARG A 46 7.72 22.32 -18.18
N ASP A 47 8.32 21.23 -17.73
CA ASP A 47 9.38 20.51 -18.42
C ASP A 47 8.83 19.26 -19.11
N ARG A 48 8.76 19.32 -20.45
CA ARG A 48 8.24 18.24 -21.30
C ARG A 48 9.27 17.13 -21.59
N SER A 49 10.52 17.30 -21.16
CA SER A 49 11.59 16.32 -21.39
C SER A 49 11.66 15.22 -20.33
N ARG A 50 10.96 15.41 -19.22
CA ARG A 50 10.89 14.49 -18.08
C ARG A 50 9.44 14.19 -17.76
N SER A 51 9.20 13.06 -17.09
CA SER A 51 7.87 12.69 -16.63
C SER A 51 7.91 12.05 -15.25
N ARG A 52 6.81 12.13 -14.51
CA ARG A 52 6.60 11.48 -13.22
C ARG A 52 5.34 10.65 -13.27
N MET A 53 5.34 9.53 -12.54
CA MET A 53 4.18 8.66 -12.48
C MET A 53 3.68 8.49 -11.05
N VAL A 54 2.37 8.64 -10.87
CA VAL A 54 1.64 8.24 -9.67
C VAL A 54 0.73 7.08 -10.01
N VAL A 55 0.78 6.03 -9.21
CA VAL A 55 -0.16 4.92 -9.24
C VAL A 55 -0.98 4.95 -7.95
N THR A 56 -2.27 4.67 -8.04
CA THR A 56 -3.15 4.60 -6.86
C THR A 56 -4.29 3.64 -7.12
N LEU A 57 -4.97 3.24 -6.04
CA LEU A 57 -6.17 2.41 -6.09
C LEU A 57 -5.87 1.06 -6.73
N LEU A 58 -4.70 0.46 -6.44
CA LEU A 58 -4.48 -0.96 -6.75
C LEU A 58 -5.44 -1.84 -5.95
N HIS A 59 -5.78 -1.43 -4.73
CA HIS A 59 -6.91 -1.97 -3.97
C HIS A 59 -8.11 -1.01 -4.03
N GLY A 60 -9.32 -1.56 -4.15
CA GLY A 60 -10.54 -0.77 -4.30
C GLY A 60 -11.00 -0.06 -3.02
N ASN A 61 -10.44 -0.39 -1.86
CA ASN A 61 -10.82 0.16 -0.55
C ASN A 61 -9.83 1.20 0.00
N GLU A 62 -8.97 1.76 -0.86
CA GLU A 62 -7.88 2.64 -0.47
C GLU A 62 -8.00 3.99 -1.20
N PRO A 63 -8.89 4.89 -0.72
CA PRO A 63 -9.29 6.08 -1.45
C PRO A 63 -8.28 7.23 -1.41
N SER A 64 -7.34 7.27 -0.46
CA SER A 64 -6.58 8.49 -0.16
C SER A 64 -5.70 8.97 -1.31
N GLY A 65 -5.10 8.07 -2.08
CA GLY A 65 -4.34 8.45 -3.28
C GLY A 65 -5.24 9.05 -4.36
N THR A 66 -6.41 8.45 -4.61
CA THR A 66 -7.41 8.96 -5.57
C THR A 66 -7.92 10.34 -5.15
N ARG A 67 -8.27 10.52 -3.88
CA ARG A 67 -8.72 11.82 -3.34
C ARG A 67 -7.63 12.87 -3.42
N GLY A 68 -6.39 12.51 -3.07
CA GLY A 68 -5.23 13.39 -3.15
C GLY A 68 -4.98 13.87 -4.58
N ILE A 69 -5.01 12.95 -5.56
CA ILE A 69 -4.92 13.27 -6.98
C ILE A 69 -6.06 14.18 -7.43
N LEU A 70 -7.31 13.85 -7.10
CA LEU A 70 -8.45 14.64 -7.54
C LEU A 70 -8.36 16.08 -7.02
N ARG A 71 -7.96 16.23 -5.76
CA ARG A 71 -7.75 17.53 -5.13
C ARG A 71 -6.59 18.29 -5.78
N TYR A 72 -5.48 17.61 -6.09
CA TYR A 72 -4.35 18.21 -6.83
C TYR A 72 -4.79 18.70 -8.22
N LEU A 73 -5.48 17.86 -8.98
CA LEU A 73 -5.95 18.20 -10.33
C LEU A 73 -7.00 19.33 -10.32
N SER A 74 -7.76 19.47 -9.24
CA SER A 74 -8.72 20.57 -9.05
C SER A 74 -8.06 21.88 -8.59
N SER A 75 -6.78 21.85 -8.22
CA SER A 75 -6.03 23.03 -7.80
C SER A 75 -5.42 23.77 -8.99
N GLU A 76 -4.92 24.98 -8.74
CA GLU A 76 -4.17 25.77 -9.73
C GLU A 76 -2.70 25.32 -9.87
N GLN A 77 -2.28 24.26 -9.18
CA GLN A 77 -0.90 23.78 -9.23
C GLN A 77 -0.59 23.14 -10.59
N GLU A 78 0.58 23.51 -11.13
CA GLU A 78 1.11 22.96 -12.38
C GLU A 78 2.25 21.98 -12.08
N PRO A 79 2.25 20.77 -12.67
CA PRO A 79 3.31 19.81 -12.45
C PRO A 79 4.62 20.32 -13.08
N ALA A 80 5.74 20.07 -12.38
CA ALA A 80 7.05 20.50 -12.85
C ALA A 80 7.47 19.78 -14.14
N THR A 81 7.03 18.53 -14.32
CA THR A 81 7.31 17.66 -15.46
C THR A 81 6.01 17.08 -16.00
N ASP A 82 6.03 16.35 -17.12
CA ASP A 82 4.84 15.62 -17.56
C ASP A 82 4.35 14.67 -16.45
N LEU A 83 3.04 14.67 -16.18
CA LEU A 83 2.42 13.92 -15.10
C LEU A 83 1.59 12.79 -15.70
N HIS A 84 1.86 11.57 -15.26
CA HIS A 84 1.07 10.38 -15.54
C HIS A 84 0.43 9.87 -14.25
N VAL A 85 -0.89 9.79 -14.22
CA VAL A 85 -1.63 9.24 -13.07
C VAL A 85 -2.40 8.01 -13.51
N LEU A 86 -2.09 6.88 -12.89
CA LEU A 86 -2.76 5.62 -13.14
C LEU A 86 -3.67 5.27 -11.96
N ILE A 87 -4.96 5.11 -12.26
CA ILE A 87 -6.01 4.72 -11.29
C ILE A 87 -6.57 3.38 -11.76
N VAL A 88 -6.38 2.32 -10.96
CA VAL A 88 -6.53 0.94 -11.46
C VAL A 88 -7.87 0.31 -11.12
N SER A 89 -8.12 -0.01 -9.85
CA SER A 89 -9.26 -0.81 -9.38
C SER A 89 -10.56 -0.01 -9.24
N VAL A 90 -10.90 0.78 -10.28
CA VAL A 90 -12.08 1.67 -10.33
C VAL A 90 -13.38 0.90 -10.14
N THR A 91 -13.57 -0.23 -10.85
CA THR A 91 -14.77 -1.06 -10.72
C THR A 91 -14.91 -1.65 -9.32
N THR A 92 -13.80 -2.08 -8.71
CA THR A 92 -13.78 -2.60 -7.35
C THR A 92 -14.17 -1.52 -6.34
N ALA A 93 -13.61 -0.31 -6.48
CA ALA A 93 -13.93 0.82 -5.61
C ALA A 93 -15.39 1.29 -5.72
N LEU A 94 -15.97 1.26 -6.92
CA LEU A 94 -17.38 1.58 -7.17
C LEU A 94 -18.37 0.50 -6.71
N THR A 95 -17.89 -0.71 -6.42
CA THR A 95 -18.76 -1.80 -5.98
C THR A 95 -19.26 -1.50 -4.57
N GLN A 96 -20.58 -1.41 -4.42
CA GLN A 96 -21.18 -0.96 -3.17
C GLN A 96 -20.97 -1.96 -2.00
N PRO A 97 -20.79 -1.47 -0.76
CA PRO A 97 -20.58 -0.07 -0.39
C PRO A 97 -19.29 0.53 -0.99
N LEU A 98 -19.33 1.79 -1.43
CA LEU A 98 -18.19 2.48 -2.04
C LEU A 98 -16.91 2.33 -1.18
N PHE A 99 -15.78 2.04 -1.83
CA PHE A 99 -14.47 1.82 -1.18
C PHE A 99 -14.46 0.74 -0.08
N SER A 100 -15.34 -0.27 -0.13
CA SER A 100 -15.36 -1.34 0.89
C SER A 100 -14.65 -2.63 0.47
N HIS A 101 -14.39 -2.82 -0.81
CA HIS A 101 -13.77 -4.04 -1.35
C HIS A 101 -12.31 -3.79 -1.69
N ARG A 102 -11.39 -4.51 -1.04
CA ARG A 102 -9.98 -4.54 -1.45
C ARG A 102 -9.83 -5.11 -2.85
N GLN A 103 -10.46 -6.26 -3.05
CA GLN A 103 -10.65 -6.96 -4.31
C GLN A 103 -12.07 -7.53 -4.34
N LEU A 104 -12.60 -7.83 -5.52
CA LEU A 104 -13.91 -8.46 -5.62
C LEU A 104 -13.82 -9.95 -5.22
N PRO A 105 -14.90 -10.55 -4.69
CA PRO A 105 -14.91 -11.96 -4.33
C PRO A 105 -14.54 -12.86 -5.52
N GLY A 106 -13.54 -13.73 -5.33
CA GLY A 106 -13.06 -14.66 -6.35
C GLY A 106 -11.97 -14.08 -7.27
N GLU A 107 -11.71 -12.77 -7.20
CA GLU A 107 -10.63 -12.14 -7.94
C GLU A 107 -9.30 -12.22 -7.18
N ARG A 108 -8.20 -12.12 -7.92
CA ARG A 108 -6.86 -11.98 -7.33
C ARG A 108 -6.64 -10.55 -6.86
N ASP A 109 -5.69 -10.40 -5.95
CA ASP A 109 -5.22 -9.09 -5.50
C ASP A 109 -4.41 -8.47 -6.66
N MET A 110 -4.83 -7.28 -7.11
CA MET A 110 -4.16 -6.58 -8.21
C MET A 110 -2.70 -6.29 -7.88
N ASN A 111 -2.38 -5.97 -6.63
CA ASN A 111 -1.00 -5.74 -6.16
C ASN A 111 -0.26 -7.05 -5.83
N ARG A 112 -0.72 -8.18 -6.37
CA ARG A 112 0.00 -9.47 -6.44
C ARG A 112 0.15 -9.97 -7.88
N CYS A 113 -0.32 -9.18 -8.87
CA CYS A 113 -0.37 -9.57 -10.28
C CYS A 113 0.82 -9.06 -11.11
N PHE A 114 1.78 -8.33 -10.52
CA PHE A 114 2.89 -7.71 -11.25
C PHE A 114 4.06 -8.67 -11.57
N SER A 115 3.96 -9.94 -11.21
CA SER A 115 4.95 -10.96 -11.61
C SER A 115 4.38 -11.92 -12.67
N PRO A 116 5.25 -12.48 -13.54
CA PRO A 116 4.85 -13.57 -14.44
C PRO A 116 4.17 -14.71 -13.67
N PRO A 117 3.21 -15.43 -14.28
CA PRO A 117 2.96 -15.51 -15.72
C PRO A 117 2.02 -14.45 -16.33
N TYR A 118 1.53 -13.47 -15.55
CA TYR A 118 0.54 -12.48 -16.02
C TYR A 118 -0.78 -13.09 -16.56
N ASP A 119 -1.16 -14.27 -16.07
CA ASP A 119 -2.37 -14.97 -16.51
C ASP A 119 -3.65 -14.21 -16.13
N GLY A 120 -4.73 -14.37 -16.91
CA GLY A 120 -6.04 -13.80 -16.60
C GLY A 120 -6.12 -12.29 -16.79
N GLU A 121 -7.32 -11.72 -16.63
CA GLU A 121 -7.56 -10.31 -16.97
C GLU A 121 -6.70 -9.32 -16.16
N LEU A 122 -6.57 -9.54 -14.83
CA LEU A 122 -5.72 -8.70 -13.98
C LEU A 122 -4.22 -8.87 -14.26
N GLY A 123 -3.78 -10.07 -14.65
CA GLY A 123 -2.39 -10.32 -15.01
C GLY A 123 -2.02 -9.60 -16.31
N HIS A 124 -2.89 -9.67 -17.32
CA HIS A 124 -2.73 -8.92 -18.56
C HIS A 124 -2.68 -7.41 -18.32
N LEU A 125 -3.57 -6.89 -17.46
CA LEU A 125 -3.56 -5.47 -17.05
C LEU A 125 -2.25 -5.09 -16.37
N ALA A 126 -1.75 -5.91 -15.44
CA ALA A 126 -0.46 -5.67 -14.78
C ALA A 126 0.70 -5.63 -15.80
N GLY A 127 0.74 -6.59 -16.74
CA GLY A 127 1.74 -6.59 -17.82
C GLY A 127 1.60 -5.43 -18.80
N GLU A 128 0.40 -4.91 -19.02
CA GLU A 128 0.17 -3.66 -19.77
C GLU A 128 0.70 -2.44 -19.01
N ILE A 129 0.43 -2.34 -17.71
CA ILE A 129 0.91 -1.26 -16.84
C ILE A 129 2.45 -1.22 -16.81
N LEU A 130 3.12 -2.37 -16.67
CA LEU A 130 4.58 -2.41 -16.66
C LEU A 130 5.19 -1.96 -18.00
N ARG A 131 4.63 -2.42 -19.13
CA ARG A 131 5.05 -1.96 -20.47
C ARG A 131 4.78 -0.46 -20.66
N LEU A 132 3.73 0.07 -20.05
CA LEU A 132 3.41 1.49 -20.07
C LEU A 132 4.44 2.30 -19.28
N ILE A 133 4.78 1.88 -18.06
CA ILE A 133 5.81 2.53 -17.23
C ILE A 133 7.15 2.52 -17.97
N GLU A 134 7.54 1.39 -18.56
CA GLU A 134 8.79 1.29 -19.32
C GLU A 134 8.82 2.27 -20.50
N ARG A 135 7.72 2.37 -21.25
CA ARG A 135 7.61 3.27 -22.41
C ARG A 135 7.63 4.74 -22.02
N LEU A 136 6.97 5.11 -20.91
CA LEU A 136 6.91 6.50 -20.43
C LEU A 136 8.21 6.93 -19.75
N SER A 137 8.99 5.95 -19.25
CA SER A 137 10.27 6.12 -18.55
C SER A 137 10.25 7.28 -17.55
N PRO A 138 9.31 7.29 -16.58
CA PRO A 138 9.22 8.37 -15.60
C PRO A 138 10.46 8.39 -14.72
N GLU A 139 10.87 9.57 -14.28
CA GLU A 139 12.02 9.75 -13.39
C GLU A 139 11.79 9.12 -12.00
N ALA A 140 10.53 8.90 -11.61
CA ALA A 140 10.13 8.14 -10.42
C ALA A 140 8.68 7.62 -10.54
N VAL A 141 8.39 6.52 -9.84
CA VAL A 141 7.02 5.97 -9.69
C VAL A 141 6.65 5.99 -8.20
N VAL A 142 5.56 6.68 -7.87
CA VAL A 142 5.00 6.70 -6.52
C VAL A 142 3.67 5.98 -6.52
N ASP A 143 3.56 4.90 -5.76
CA ASP A 143 2.36 4.09 -5.59
C ASP A 143 1.70 4.42 -4.24
N ILE A 144 0.47 4.91 -4.22
CA ILE A 144 -0.18 5.40 -2.99
C ILE A 144 -1.26 4.40 -2.54
N HIS A 145 -1.12 3.95 -1.29
CA HIS A 145 -1.99 3.00 -0.60
C HIS A 145 -2.49 3.58 0.73
N ASN A 146 -3.50 2.93 1.28
CA ASN A 146 -3.92 3.10 2.66
C ASN A 146 -3.54 1.86 3.47
N THR A 147 -3.18 2.06 4.73
CA THR A 147 -2.93 0.94 5.63
C THR A 147 -4.25 0.23 5.98
N SER A 148 -4.15 -1.09 6.16
CA SER A 148 -5.27 -1.98 6.53
C SER A 148 -5.86 -1.74 7.93
N GLY A 149 -5.17 -0.98 8.78
CA GLY A 149 -5.62 -0.54 10.10
C GLY A 149 -5.08 0.85 10.40
N ASN A 150 -5.37 1.39 11.58
CA ASN A 150 -4.88 2.71 11.95
C ASN A 150 -3.35 2.71 12.17
N GLY A 151 -2.64 3.74 11.71
CA GLY A 151 -1.20 3.84 11.89
C GLY A 151 -0.63 5.10 11.24
N PRO A 152 0.60 5.51 11.60
CA PRO A 152 1.28 6.61 10.92
C PRO A 152 1.67 6.20 9.50
N ALA A 153 1.88 7.20 8.65
CA ALA A 153 2.34 6.97 7.29
C ALA A 153 3.81 6.52 7.23
N PHE A 154 4.11 5.70 6.24
CA PHE A 154 5.47 5.21 5.94
C PHE A 154 5.62 4.92 4.45
N SER A 155 6.86 4.85 4.00
CA SER A 155 7.19 4.39 2.66
C SER A 155 7.69 2.95 2.68
N VAL A 156 7.41 2.21 1.61
CA VAL A 156 7.98 0.88 1.35
C VAL A 156 8.81 0.92 0.08
N CYS A 157 10.01 0.35 0.13
CA CYS A 157 10.87 0.15 -1.03
C CYS A 157 11.56 -1.21 -0.96
N THR A 158 12.03 -1.72 -2.11
CA THR A 158 12.75 -3.00 -2.19
C THR A 158 14.26 -2.86 -2.05
N VAL A 159 14.77 -1.63 -2.16
CA VAL A 159 16.17 -1.25 -1.97
C VAL A 159 16.22 0.17 -1.41
N LEU A 160 17.24 0.45 -0.59
CA LEU A 160 17.46 1.78 -0.06
C LEU A 160 18.58 2.49 -0.84
N THR A 161 18.25 3.63 -1.44
CA THR A 161 19.24 4.56 -2.05
C THR A 161 18.91 6.00 -1.64
N ARG A 162 19.80 6.95 -1.97
CA ARG A 162 19.53 8.38 -1.77
C ARG A 162 18.23 8.83 -2.45
N ALA A 163 17.93 8.26 -3.63
CA ALA A 163 16.69 8.54 -4.34
C ALA A 163 15.46 8.13 -3.53
N HIS A 164 15.46 6.94 -2.93
CA HIS A 164 14.34 6.47 -2.11
C HIS A 164 14.14 7.33 -0.86
N VAL A 165 15.24 7.77 -0.23
CA VAL A 165 15.18 8.70 0.91
C VAL A 165 14.58 10.04 0.51
N ALA A 166 15.06 10.63 -0.60
CA ALA A 166 14.54 11.90 -1.11
C ALA A 166 13.05 11.82 -1.49
N LEU A 167 12.65 10.71 -2.15
CA LEU A 167 11.25 10.48 -2.53
C LEU A 167 10.35 10.30 -1.30
N THR A 168 10.81 9.55 -0.29
CA THR A 168 10.09 9.35 0.97
C THR A 168 9.84 10.68 1.67
N ALA A 169 10.84 11.57 1.71
CA ALA A 169 10.77 12.86 2.41
C ALA A 169 9.63 13.78 1.92
N PHE A 170 9.12 13.57 0.70
CA PHE A 170 7.92 14.26 0.23
C PHE A 170 6.65 13.87 0.99
N PHE A 171 6.62 12.75 1.70
CA PHE A 171 5.41 12.18 2.32
C PHE A 171 5.60 11.91 3.81
N THR A 172 6.73 11.32 4.21
CA THR A 172 6.96 10.81 5.57
C THR A 172 8.46 10.70 5.86
N HIS A 173 8.82 10.36 7.10
CA HIS A 173 10.20 10.08 7.53
C HIS A 173 10.44 8.59 7.86
N ARG A 174 9.45 7.72 7.64
CA ARG A 174 9.56 6.28 7.94
C ARG A 174 9.72 5.48 6.66
N ILE A 175 10.72 4.60 6.62
CA ILE A 175 11.01 3.72 5.48
C ILE A 175 11.07 2.28 5.94
N VAL A 176 10.28 1.42 5.31
CA VAL A 176 10.39 -0.03 5.40
C VAL A 176 11.08 -0.54 4.13
N VAL A 177 12.23 -1.18 4.29
CA VAL A 177 12.97 -1.82 3.20
C VAL A 177 12.65 -3.31 3.22
N THR A 178 11.88 -3.76 2.23
CA THR A 178 11.37 -5.13 2.17
C THR A 178 12.12 -5.99 1.15
N ASP A 179 12.52 -7.17 1.59
CA ASP A 179 13.06 -8.25 0.79
C ASP A 179 12.03 -9.34 0.49
N LEU A 180 10.78 -9.17 0.95
CA LEU A 180 9.66 -10.01 0.57
C LEU A 180 9.36 -9.87 -0.93
N ARG A 181 8.94 -10.97 -1.55
CA ARG A 181 8.55 -11.03 -2.97
C ARG A 181 7.11 -11.54 -3.06
N MET A 182 6.21 -10.65 -3.48
CA MET A 182 4.77 -10.90 -3.47
C MET A 182 4.12 -10.58 -4.82
N GLY A 183 4.89 -10.19 -5.84
CA GLY A 183 4.36 -9.77 -7.13
C GLY A 183 3.71 -8.39 -7.07
N THR A 184 4.25 -7.50 -6.23
CA THR A 184 3.82 -6.11 -6.09
C THR A 184 4.40 -5.20 -7.18
N LEU A 185 3.83 -4.01 -7.36
CA LEU A 185 4.35 -3.03 -8.31
C LEU A 185 5.78 -2.56 -7.96
N ILE A 186 6.08 -2.35 -6.67
CA ILE A 186 7.39 -1.85 -6.20
C ILE A 186 8.55 -2.82 -6.43
N GLU A 187 8.27 -4.09 -6.73
CA GLU A 187 9.29 -5.09 -7.09
C GLU A 187 9.93 -4.80 -8.47
N HIS A 188 9.33 -3.91 -9.28
CA HIS A 188 9.86 -3.46 -10.58
C HIS A 188 10.76 -2.23 -10.49
N ASN A 189 11.18 -1.88 -9.28
CA ASN A 189 12.15 -0.83 -9.03
C ASN A 189 13.45 -1.02 -9.84
N THR A 190 13.98 0.08 -10.38
CA THR A 190 15.31 0.10 -11.03
C THR A 190 16.12 1.29 -10.55
N GLU A 191 17.44 1.29 -10.79
CA GLU A 191 18.29 2.45 -10.47
C GLU A 191 17.87 3.71 -11.24
N ALA A 192 17.47 3.55 -12.51
CA ALA A 192 17.04 4.66 -13.37
C ALA A 192 15.61 5.14 -13.08
N ARG A 193 14.78 4.29 -12.46
CA ARG A 193 13.37 4.55 -12.16
C ARG A 193 13.09 4.00 -10.77
N PRO A 194 13.31 4.79 -9.70
CA PRO A 194 12.98 4.40 -8.35
C PRO A 194 11.47 4.28 -8.15
N PHE A 195 11.06 3.23 -7.44
CA PHE A 195 9.67 2.97 -7.05
C PHE A 195 9.58 3.05 -5.54
N ILE A 196 8.59 3.78 -5.07
CA ILE A 196 8.20 3.76 -3.66
C ILE A 196 6.70 3.53 -3.55
N THR A 197 6.29 2.72 -2.58
CA THR A 197 4.92 2.75 -2.08
C THR A 197 4.86 3.74 -0.93
N ILE A 198 3.82 4.55 -0.87
CA ILE A 198 3.45 5.34 0.29
C ILE A 198 2.19 4.72 0.89
N GLU A 199 2.31 4.29 2.14
CA GLU A 199 1.19 3.89 2.98
C GLU A 199 0.75 5.14 3.76
N CYS A 200 -0.35 5.77 3.37
CA CYS A 200 -0.75 7.08 3.91
C CYS A 200 -1.38 7.01 5.32
N GLY A 201 -1.67 5.82 5.84
CA GLY A 201 -2.48 5.59 7.02
C GLY A 201 -3.86 5.01 6.68
N GLY A 202 -4.72 4.84 7.69
CA GLY A 202 -6.01 4.16 7.54
C GLY A 202 -6.97 4.87 6.58
N ALA A 203 -7.74 4.09 5.80
CA ALA A 203 -8.62 4.57 4.71
C ALA A 203 -9.72 5.56 5.15
N ASP A 204 -10.17 5.49 6.40
CA ASP A 204 -11.19 6.39 6.98
C ASP A 204 -10.59 7.66 7.62
N GLY A 205 -9.26 7.79 7.64
CA GLY A 205 -8.55 8.86 8.32
C GLY A 205 -8.38 10.11 7.46
N GLU A 206 -8.90 11.26 7.93
CA GLU A 206 -8.67 12.55 7.26
C GLU A 206 -7.17 12.90 7.14
N GLU A 207 -6.35 12.43 8.10
CA GLU A 207 -4.91 12.63 8.07
C GLU A 207 -4.25 11.91 6.88
N ALA A 208 -4.74 10.73 6.49
CA ALA A 208 -4.23 10.02 5.33
C ALA A 208 -4.51 10.79 4.02
N ASP A 209 -5.72 11.35 3.89
CA ASP A 209 -6.11 12.19 2.76
C ASP A 209 -5.27 13.49 2.70
N ARG A 210 -5.03 14.13 3.85
CA ARG A 210 -4.18 15.33 3.95
C ARG A 210 -2.72 15.03 3.58
N LEU A 211 -2.16 13.94 4.09
CA LEU A 211 -0.79 13.52 3.81
C LEU A 211 -0.61 13.19 2.33
N SER A 212 -1.55 12.43 1.75
CA SER A 212 -1.57 12.12 0.32
C SER A 212 -1.56 13.39 -0.52
N PHE A 213 -2.49 14.33 -0.28
CA PHE A 213 -2.56 15.58 -1.02
C PHE A 213 -1.30 16.44 -0.85
N ALA A 214 -0.84 16.65 0.38
CA ALA A 214 0.33 17.48 0.66
C ALA A 214 1.60 16.89 0.03
N GLY A 215 1.80 15.58 0.15
CA GLY A 215 2.97 14.91 -0.41
C GLY A 215 2.94 14.88 -1.93
N LEU A 216 1.78 14.62 -2.54
CA LEU A 216 1.59 14.74 -4.00
C LEU A 216 1.90 16.15 -4.48
N GLY A 217 1.41 17.19 -3.80
CA GLY A 217 1.69 18.57 -4.14
C GLY A 217 3.20 18.84 -4.16
N ARG A 218 3.93 18.44 -3.12
CA ARG A 218 5.40 18.61 -3.06
C ARG A 218 6.12 17.79 -4.14
N PHE A 219 5.78 16.51 -4.29
CA PHE A 219 6.37 15.60 -5.28
C PHE A 219 6.14 16.10 -6.71
N LEU A 220 4.93 16.52 -7.07
CA LEU A 220 4.57 16.89 -8.44
C LEU A 220 5.07 18.27 -8.85
N THR A 221 5.25 19.19 -7.89
CA THR A 221 5.68 20.56 -8.18
C THR A 221 7.18 20.79 -8.01
N SER A 222 7.93 19.84 -7.40
CA SER A 222 9.37 19.97 -7.20
C SER A 222 10.12 20.03 -8.55
N PRO A 223 11.02 20.99 -8.80
CA PRO A 223 11.84 21.01 -10.02
C PRO A 223 12.81 19.82 -10.12
N ASP A 224 13.30 19.36 -8.97
CA ASP A 224 14.26 18.27 -8.81
C ASP A 224 13.82 17.37 -7.65
N LEU A 225 13.62 16.08 -7.90
CA LEU A 225 13.20 15.11 -6.88
C LEU A 225 14.32 14.73 -5.92
N TYR A 226 15.58 14.87 -6.33
CA TYR A 226 16.73 14.27 -5.66
C TYR A 226 17.64 15.29 -4.99
N ALA A 227 17.35 16.58 -5.15
CA ALA A 227 18.03 17.66 -4.46
C ALA A 227 17.58 17.82 -2.99
N GLN A 228 16.49 17.18 -2.58
CA GLN A 228 15.97 17.33 -1.21
C GLN A 228 16.76 16.48 -0.22
N SER A 229 17.18 17.11 0.87
CA SER A 229 17.61 16.41 2.09
C SER A 229 16.41 16.27 3.02
N PRO A 230 16.28 15.15 3.74
CA PRO A 230 15.25 15.02 4.77
C PRO A 230 15.38 16.12 5.83
N ASP A 231 14.30 16.83 6.12
CA ASP A 231 14.23 17.81 7.23
C ASP A 231 14.16 17.12 8.61
N GLN A 232 13.98 15.80 8.62
CA GLN A 232 13.80 14.96 9.80
C GLN A 232 14.72 13.75 9.73
N GLU A 233 15.05 13.21 10.90
CA GLU A 233 15.72 11.92 11.02
C GLU A 233 14.82 10.83 10.44
N ILE A 234 15.42 9.94 9.64
CA ILE A 234 14.68 8.86 8.98
C ILE A 234 14.66 7.63 9.89
N ASP A 235 13.45 7.13 10.17
CA ASP A 235 13.25 5.83 10.82
C ASP A 235 13.31 4.74 9.75
N LEU A 236 14.30 3.87 9.83
CA LEU A 236 14.56 2.85 8.83
C LEU A 236 14.36 1.45 9.40
N TYR A 237 13.47 0.66 8.80
CA TYR A 237 13.14 -0.70 9.20
C TYR A 237 13.50 -1.69 8.10
N HIS A 238 14.23 -2.75 8.43
CA HIS A 238 14.69 -3.77 7.48
C HIS A 238 14.10 -5.15 7.75
N HIS A 239 14.07 -5.98 6.72
CA HIS A 239 13.75 -7.41 6.79
C HIS A 239 12.42 -7.71 7.49
N PRO A 240 11.31 -7.09 7.04
CA PRO A 240 10.02 -7.34 7.63
C PRO A 240 9.56 -8.77 7.36
N VAL A 241 8.90 -9.35 8.35
CA VAL A 241 8.23 -10.65 8.25
C VAL A 241 6.71 -10.46 8.27
N ARG A 242 5.98 -11.39 7.65
CA ARG A 242 4.52 -11.44 7.64
C ARG A 242 4.04 -12.59 8.49
N LEU A 243 3.24 -12.30 9.51
CA LEU A 243 2.49 -13.33 10.22
C LEU A 243 1.16 -13.51 9.50
N GLU A 244 0.90 -14.71 9.00
CA GLU A 244 -0.24 -15.01 8.14
C GLU A 244 -1.14 -16.05 8.79
N LEU A 245 -2.44 -15.97 8.50
CA LEU A 245 -3.39 -17.01 8.84
C LEU A 245 -3.30 -18.13 7.80
N LYS A 246 -3.17 -19.38 8.23
CA LYS A 246 -3.15 -20.51 7.30
C LYS A 246 -4.51 -20.68 6.62
N PRO A 247 -4.54 -21.16 5.36
CA PRO A 247 -5.79 -21.43 4.66
C PRO A 247 -6.74 -22.33 5.46
N GLY A 248 -7.99 -21.89 5.62
CA GLY A 248 -9.03 -22.62 6.34
C GLY A 248 -9.09 -22.36 7.85
N ALA A 249 -8.08 -21.69 8.43
CA ALA A 249 -8.18 -21.23 9.82
C ALA A 249 -9.10 -19.99 9.91
N SER A 250 -9.72 -19.82 11.07
CA SER A 250 -10.65 -18.74 11.37
C SER A 250 -10.00 -17.64 12.22
N ILE A 251 -10.44 -16.40 12.01
CA ILE A 251 -10.02 -15.24 12.80
C ILE A 251 -11.20 -14.41 13.28
N ALA A 252 -11.11 -13.91 14.52
CA ALA A 252 -12.03 -12.95 15.09
C ALA A 252 -11.28 -11.82 15.82
N TYR A 253 -11.95 -10.68 15.98
CA TYR A 253 -11.50 -9.57 16.83
C TYR A 253 -12.48 -9.42 17.99
N SER A 254 -12.02 -9.69 19.22
CA SER A 254 -12.88 -9.72 20.40
C SER A 254 -12.06 -9.73 21.69
N ASP A 255 -12.73 -9.44 22.81
CA ASP A 255 -12.22 -9.71 24.16
C ASP A 255 -12.51 -11.16 24.63
N ASP A 256 -13.40 -11.87 23.94
CA ASP A 256 -13.66 -13.31 24.17
C ASP A 256 -12.69 -14.17 23.35
N SER A 257 -11.84 -14.90 24.06
CA SER A 257 -10.77 -15.70 23.46
C SER A 257 -11.24 -16.90 22.65
N ASN A 258 -12.50 -17.36 22.75
CA ASN A 258 -12.93 -18.67 22.24
C ASN A 258 -13.67 -18.63 20.89
N LEU A 259 -13.65 -17.50 20.19
CA LEU A 259 -14.51 -17.28 19.01
C LEU A 259 -13.96 -17.83 17.69
N ALA A 260 -12.65 -18.10 17.60
CA ALA A 260 -11.98 -18.53 16.37
C ALA A 260 -10.67 -19.26 16.67
N ASP A 261 -9.99 -19.79 15.65
CA ASP A 261 -8.65 -20.38 15.79
C ASP A 261 -7.61 -19.36 16.29
N VAL A 262 -7.72 -18.13 15.79
CA VAL A 262 -6.95 -16.95 16.22
C VAL A 262 -7.92 -15.85 16.62
N VAL A 263 -7.78 -15.31 17.83
CA VAL A 263 -8.54 -14.12 18.26
C VAL A 263 -7.56 -13.00 18.55
N MET A 264 -7.75 -11.86 17.91
CA MET A 264 -6.94 -10.66 18.17
C MET A 264 -7.75 -9.64 18.99
N PRO A 265 -7.10 -8.82 19.85
CA PRO A 265 -7.78 -7.72 20.53
C PRO A 265 -8.44 -6.75 19.54
N VAL A 266 -9.58 -6.17 19.91
CA VAL A 266 -10.34 -5.25 19.04
C VAL A 266 -9.59 -3.96 18.70
N ASP A 267 -8.57 -3.61 19.48
CA ASP A 267 -7.77 -2.40 19.31
C ASP A 267 -6.28 -2.70 19.03
N ILE A 268 -5.99 -3.91 18.52
CA ILE A 268 -4.63 -4.37 18.22
C ILE A 268 -3.93 -3.50 17.16
N ASP A 269 -4.67 -2.82 16.29
CA ASP A 269 -4.14 -1.88 15.30
C ASP A 269 -3.51 -0.63 15.93
N ARG A 270 -3.86 -0.28 17.18
CA ARG A 270 -3.17 0.78 17.96
C ARG A 270 -1.71 0.45 18.24
N LYS A 271 -1.27 -0.78 18.01
CA LYS A 271 0.12 -1.21 18.13
C LYS A 271 0.94 -0.93 16.86
N ASN A 272 0.33 -0.47 15.76
CA ASN A 272 1.06 -0.08 14.56
C ASN A 272 2.08 1.03 14.87
N PHE A 273 3.34 0.79 14.49
CA PHE A 273 4.54 1.56 14.81
C PHE A 273 4.85 1.75 16.30
N GLY A 274 4.12 1.06 17.19
CA GLY A 274 4.50 0.87 18.58
C GLY A 274 5.52 -0.26 18.75
N VAL A 275 6.30 -0.21 19.83
CA VAL A 275 7.16 -1.34 20.24
C VAL A 275 6.32 -2.28 21.08
N VAL A 276 6.25 -3.55 20.68
CA VAL A 276 5.66 -4.63 21.48
C VAL A 276 6.76 -5.49 22.08
N THR A 277 6.65 -5.79 23.37
CA THR A 277 7.68 -6.49 24.14
C THR A 277 7.23 -7.92 24.47
N PRO A 278 8.16 -8.82 24.87
CA PRO A 278 7.82 -10.22 25.16
C PRO A 278 6.81 -10.43 26.30
N ASP A 279 6.48 -9.42 27.09
CA ASP A 279 5.45 -9.47 28.14
C ASP A 279 4.05 -9.05 27.63
N MET A 280 3.95 -8.53 26.40
CA MET A 280 2.69 -8.09 25.81
C MET A 280 2.03 -9.19 24.95
N PRO A 281 0.86 -9.73 25.33
CA PRO A 281 0.13 -10.65 24.48
C PRO A 281 -0.46 -9.92 23.27
N LEU A 282 -0.37 -10.52 22.09
CA LEU A 282 -0.88 -9.97 20.84
C LEU A 282 -2.19 -10.62 20.38
N ALA A 283 -2.40 -11.90 20.71
CA ALA A 283 -3.56 -12.67 20.29
C ALA A 283 -3.77 -13.87 21.22
N TRP A 284 -4.98 -14.42 21.21
CA TRP A 284 -5.25 -15.78 21.65
C TRP A 284 -5.09 -16.74 20.46
N ILE A 285 -4.45 -17.89 20.69
CA ILE A 285 -4.20 -18.94 19.72
C ILE A 285 -4.83 -20.22 20.25
N ASN A 286 -6.03 -20.52 19.78
CA ASN A 286 -6.77 -21.72 20.14
C ASN A 286 -6.31 -22.94 19.32
N ASN A 287 -5.74 -22.67 18.15
CA ASN A 287 -5.12 -23.66 17.29
C ASN A 287 -3.69 -23.21 16.92
N PRO A 288 -2.64 -23.81 17.52
CA PRO A 288 -1.24 -23.45 17.26
C PRO A 288 -0.83 -23.56 15.79
N ASP A 289 -1.51 -24.42 15.02
CA ASP A 289 -1.23 -24.62 13.60
C ASP A 289 -1.90 -23.57 12.70
N ALA A 290 -2.70 -22.64 13.25
CA ALA A 290 -3.47 -21.67 12.48
C ALA A 290 -2.64 -20.54 11.87
N VAL A 291 -1.39 -20.36 12.30
CA VAL A 291 -0.53 -19.27 11.83
C VAL A 291 0.73 -19.79 11.15
N THR A 292 1.26 -19.00 10.23
CA THR A 292 2.54 -19.23 9.55
C THR A 292 3.32 -17.93 9.47
N LEU A 293 4.65 -18.02 9.42
CA LEU A 293 5.53 -16.87 9.27
C LEU A 293 6.15 -16.88 7.89
N HIS A 294 5.91 -15.84 7.11
CA HIS A 294 6.53 -15.64 5.81
C HIS A 294 7.67 -14.62 5.91
N THR A 295 8.84 -15.03 5.43
CA THR A 295 10.10 -14.29 5.45
C THR A 295 10.65 -14.18 4.03
N ALA A 296 11.74 -13.44 3.83
CA ALA A 296 12.40 -13.35 2.53
C ALA A 296 12.92 -14.70 1.99
N GLN A 297 13.17 -15.66 2.88
CA GLN A 297 13.59 -17.03 2.53
C GLN A 297 12.41 -17.98 2.34
N GLY A 298 11.17 -17.47 2.33
CA GLY A 298 9.95 -18.26 2.32
C GLY A 298 9.39 -18.47 3.74
N HIS A 299 8.67 -19.57 3.95
CA HIS A 299 8.10 -19.86 5.25
C HIS A 299 9.19 -20.21 6.28
N GLY A 300 9.23 -19.46 7.37
CA GLY A 300 10.15 -19.65 8.48
C GLY A 300 9.45 -20.17 9.74
N PRO A 301 10.21 -20.56 10.77
CA PRO A 301 9.65 -20.94 12.06
C PRO A 301 9.02 -19.71 12.74
N VAL A 302 7.78 -19.84 13.19
CA VAL A 302 7.05 -18.78 13.90
C VAL A 302 7.80 -18.35 15.16
N ASP A 303 8.43 -19.30 15.86
CA ASP A 303 9.17 -19.11 17.11
C ASP A 303 10.33 -18.10 17.02
N ASP A 304 10.86 -17.85 15.81
CA ASP A 304 11.89 -16.83 15.58
C ASP A 304 11.41 -15.41 15.90
N PHE A 305 10.10 -15.17 15.87
CA PHE A 305 9.48 -13.87 16.14
C PHE A 305 8.40 -13.92 17.21
N PHE A 306 7.67 -15.03 17.33
CA PHE A 306 6.54 -15.15 18.22
C PHE A 306 6.52 -16.47 18.96
N VAL A 307 6.18 -16.44 20.24
CA VAL A 307 6.03 -17.64 21.07
C VAL A 307 4.61 -17.76 21.60
N VAL A 308 4.04 -18.96 21.53
CA VAL A 308 2.73 -19.24 22.14
C VAL A 308 2.94 -19.74 23.56
N ARG A 309 2.38 -19.02 24.55
CA ARG A 309 2.41 -19.39 25.97
C ARG A 309 1.01 -19.28 26.55
N ASN A 310 0.52 -20.34 27.19
CA ASN A 310 -0.83 -20.37 27.77
C ASN A 310 -1.92 -19.91 26.78
N GLN A 311 -1.90 -20.46 25.56
CA GLN A 311 -2.81 -20.12 24.45
C GLN A 311 -2.80 -18.64 24.03
N ARG A 312 -1.74 -17.91 24.33
CA ARG A 312 -1.55 -16.52 23.88
C ARG A 312 -0.28 -16.39 23.07
N LEU A 313 -0.36 -15.64 21.97
CA LEU A 313 0.78 -15.26 21.15
C LEU A 313 1.49 -14.07 21.78
N PHE A 314 2.80 -14.18 21.95
CA PHE A 314 3.66 -13.10 22.42
C PHE A 314 4.84 -12.90 21.45
N PRO A 315 5.43 -11.70 21.39
CA PRO A 315 6.73 -11.52 20.77
C PRO A 315 7.80 -12.36 21.47
N SER A 316 8.75 -12.94 20.73
CA SER A 316 9.94 -13.60 21.27
C SER A 316 11.02 -12.60 21.70
N HIS A 317 10.98 -11.38 21.17
CA HIS A 317 11.85 -10.23 21.47
C HIS A 317 11.08 -8.92 21.17
N PRO A 318 11.62 -7.73 21.49
CA PRO A 318 10.98 -6.48 21.11
C PRO A 318 10.81 -6.36 19.60
N LEU A 319 9.57 -6.13 19.16
CA LEU A 319 9.20 -5.98 17.75
C LEU A 319 8.57 -4.62 17.50
N LYS A 320 8.81 -4.09 16.31
CA LYS A 320 7.97 -3.06 15.69
C LYS A 320 6.91 -3.74 14.86
N LEU A 321 5.63 -3.45 15.11
CA LEU A 321 4.52 -3.95 14.29
C LEU A 321 4.06 -2.88 13.30
N PHE A 322 3.56 -3.27 12.14
CA PHE A 322 2.87 -2.37 11.22
C PHE A 322 1.89 -3.13 10.33
N MET A 323 0.95 -2.39 9.72
CA MET A 323 -0.18 -2.93 8.94
C MET A 323 -0.98 -4.03 9.67
N VAL A 324 -1.00 -3.98 11.00
CA VAL A 324 -1.95 -4.72 11.82
C VAL A 324 -3.34 -4.18 11.49
N THR A 325 -4.26 -5.08 11.14
CA THR A 325 -5.64 -4.72 10.79
C THR A 325 -6.63 -5.20 11.86
N THR A 326 -7.81 -4.60 11.90
CA THR A 326 -8.98 -5.09 12.63
C THR A 326 -10.05 -5.68 11.70
N ASN A 327 -9.75 -5.79 10.41
CA ASN A 327 -10.64 -6.35 9.40
C ASN A 327 -10.35 -7.86 9.21
N PRO A 328 -11.26 -8.76 9.62
CA PRO A 328 -11.02 -10.20 9.53
C PRO A 328 -10.90 -10.71 8.09
N ARG A 329 -11.50 -10.02 7.11
CA ARG A 329 -11.37 -10.42 5.71
C ARG A 329 -9.97 -10.14 5.18
N ILE A 330 -9.42 -8.95 5.47
CA ILE A 330 -8.05 -8.58 5.08
C ILE A 330 -7.05 -9.50 5.79
N ALA A 331 -7.24 -9.73 7.09
CA ALA A 331 -6.36 -10.60 7.88
C ALA A 331 -6.32 -12.04 7.36
N ALA A 332 -7.46 -12.57 6.90
CA ALA A 332 -7.56 -13.91 6.35
C ALA A 332 -7.04 -14.02 4.90
N SER A 333 -7.08 -12.94 4.11
CA SER A 333 -6.67 -12.96 2.70
C SER A 333 -5.25 -12.47 2.43
N ASP A 334 -4.66 -11.66 3.32
CA ASP A 334 -3.36 -11.03 3.15
C ASP A 334 -2.38 -11.45 4.25
N CYS A 335 -2.49 -10.85 5.44
CA CYS A 335 -1.72 -11.23 6.63
C CYS A 335 -2.34 -10.63 7.90
N LEU A 336 -2.01 -11.20 9.06
CA LEU A 336 -2.41 -10.69 10.37
C LEU A 336 -1.67 -9.40 10.73
N LEU A 337 -0.35 -9.38 10.48
CA LEU A 337 0.54 -8.27 10.77
C LEU A 337 1.87 -8.40 10.02
N TYR A 338 2.59 -7.29 9.94
CA TYR A 338 4.02 -7.28 9.66
C TYR A 338 4.79 -6.97 10.93
N ALA A 339 6.00 -7.52 11.03
CA ALA A 339 6.91 -7.26 12.14
C ALA A 339 8.36 -7.08 11.68
N VAL A 340 9.10 -6.25 12.40
CA VAL A 340 10.56 -6.10 12.30
C VAL A 340 11.13 -6.17 13.71
N LYS A 341 12.32 -6.76 13.88
CA LYS A 341 13.01 -6.75 15.18
C LYS A 341 13.44 -5.32 15.49
N GLU A 342 13.23 -4.84 16.71
CA GLU A 342 13.61 -3.46 17.06
C GLU A 342 15.11 -3.20 16.88
N MET A 343 15.96 -4.24 16.95
CA MET A 343 17.40 -4.11 16.67
C MET A 343 17.74 -3.82 15.20
N ASP A 344 16.82 -4.11 14.28
CA ASP A 344 16.96 -3.86 12.84
C ASP A 344 16.41 -2.47 12.45
N HIS A 345 15.95 -1.69 13.45
CA HIS A 345 15.58 -0.29 13.31
C HIS A 345 16.84 0.59 13.45
N ARG A 346 17.04 1.51 12.49
CA ARG A 346 18.11 2.51 12.54
C ARG A 346 17.55 3.89 12.32
N HIS A 347 18.14 4.85 13.00
CA HIS A 347 17.94 6.25 12.67
C HIS A 347 19.06 6.71 11.74
N LEU A 348 18.70 7.23 10.57
CA LEU A 348 19.63 7.91 9.68
C LEU A 348 19.53 9.41 9.93
N LEU A 349 20.56 9.97 10.57
CA LEU A 349 20.75 11.42 10.60
C LEU A 349 20.85 11.92 9.15
N ALA A 350 20.28 13.09 8.88
CA ALA A 350 20.23 13.73 7.56
C ALA A 350 21.61 14.15 6.98
N LEU A 351 22.70 13.53 7.43
CA LEU A 351 24.05 13.75 6.93
C LEU A 351 24.36 12.72 5.82
N ILE A 352 24.05 13.13 4.60
CA ILE A 352 24.61 12.58 3.37
C ILE A 352 25.20 13.71 2.54
#